data_AF-A0A961PN42-F1
#
_entry.id   AF-A0A961PN42-F1
#
_cell.length_a   1.000
_cell.length_b   1.000
_cell.length_c   1.000
_cell.angle_alpha   90.00
_cell.angle_beta   90.00
_cell.angle_gamma   90.00
#
_symmetry.space_group_name_H-M   'P 1'
#
loop_
_entity.id
_entity.type
_entity.pdbx_description
1 polymer ?
#
loop_
_entity_poly.entity_id
_entity_poly.type
_entity_poly.pdbx_seq_one_letter_code
_entity_poly.pdbx_strand_id
1 'polypeptide(L)'
;MSDIQADIAVQGGGTGEAGFGDYVQLLKPRVMSLVVFTAMVGLLVAPVHLHPVESLAAIIFIALGGGASGALNMWWDADIDRVMRRTAKRPLPAGTIQPGEALGLGLALSGISVVMLALATNVLAGGLLAFTIF
;
A
#
# COMPACT_ATOMS: atom_id res chain seq x y z
N MET A 1 -40.24 18.41 -4.21
CA MET A 1 -38.93 18.70 -4.83
C MET A 1 -37.78 18.72 -3.81
N SER A 2 -37.96 18.15 -2.61
CA SER A 2 -36.90 18.02 -1.59
C SER A 2 -36.53 16.55 -1.31
N ASP A 3 -37.33 15.60 -1.78
CA ASP A 3 -37.12 14.17 -1.46
C ASP A 3 -36.20 13.45 -2.46
N ILE A 4 -35.93 14.05 -3.63
CA ILE A 4 -35.08 13.44 -4.67
C ILE A 4 -33.58 13.59 -4.36
N GLN A 5 -33.19 14.56 -3.52
CA GLN A 5 -31.77 14.76 -3.17
C GLN A 5 -31.30 13.92 -1.97
N ALA A 6 -32.20 13.35 -1.18
CA ALA A 6 -31.84 12.48 -0.06
C ALA A 6 -31.47 11.06 -0.53
N ASP A 7 -32.05 10.57 -1.63
CA ASP A 7 -31.83 9.22 -2.14
C ASP A 7 -30.54 9.03 -2.95
N ILE A 8 -29.86 10.12 -3.33
CA ILE A 8 -28.57 10.04 -4.07
C ILE A 8 -27.38 9.86 -3.10
N ALA A 9 -27.57 10.07 -1.79
CA ALA A 9 -26.48 10.02 -0.81
C ALA A 9 -26.18 8.61 -0.27
N VAL A 10 -26.97 7.57 -0.59
CA VAL A 10 -26.88 6.25 0.09
C VAL A 10 -26.76 5.05 -0.86
N GLN A 11 -26.71 5.25 -2.18
CA GLN A 11 -26.61 4.12 -3.12
C GLN A 11 -25.18 3.84 -3.57
N GLY A 12 -24.57 2.85 -2.91
CA GLY A 12 -23.31 2.24 -3.36
C GLY A 12 -22.64 1.27 -2.39
N GLY A 13 -23.26 0.90 -1.26
CA GLY A 13 -22.74 -0.14 -0.38
C GLY A 13 -22.94 -1.52 -1.00
N GLY A 14 -22.00 -1.97 -1.83
CA GLY A 14 -21.92 -3.35 -2.26
C GLY A 14 -21.79 -4.25 -1.03
N THR A 15 -22.81 -5.05 -0.76
CA THR A 15 -22.91 -6.07 0.29
C THR A 15 -22.01 -7.28 0.03
N GLY A 16 -20.75 -7.05 -0.33
CA GLY A 16 -19.71 -8.07 -0.36
C GLY A 16 -18.72 -7.77 0.74
N GLU A 17 -18.53 -8.68 1.68
CA GLU A 17 -17.37 -8.63 2.58
C GLU A 17 -16.10 -8.44 1.74
N ALA A 18 -15.21 -7.54 2.18
CA ALA A 18 -13.95 -7.30 1.51
C ALA A 18 -13.20 -8.62 1.27
N GLY A 19 -13.00 -8.97 0.00
CA GLY A 19 -12.26 -10.18 -0.34
C GLY A 19 -10.76 -9.98 -0.14
N PHE A 20 -10.01 -11.06 0.03
CA PHE A 20 -8.54 -11.01 0.02
C PHE A 20 -7.98 -10.29 -1.22
N GLY A 21 -8.63 -10.44 -2.37
CA GLY A 21 -8.27 -9.76 -3.61
C GLY A 21 -8.38 -8.24 -3.55
N ASP A 22 -9.29 -7.69 -2.75
CA ASP A 22 -9.45 -6.24 -2.59
C ASP A 22 -8.32 -5.66 -1.74
N TYR A 23 -7.91 -6.37 -0.70
CA TYR A 23 -6.73 -6.01 0.10
C TYR A 23 -5.42 -6.11 -0.72
N VAL A 24 -5.30 -7.11 -1.59
CA VAL A 24 -4.17 -7.21 -2.53
C VAL A 24 -4.16 -6.05 -3.51
N GLN A 25 -5.32 -5.53 -3.92
CA GLN A 25 -5.38 -4.33 -4.77
C GLN A 25 -4.86 -3.08 -4.07
N LEU A 26 -5.08 -2.93 -2.75
CA LEU A 26 -4.53 -1.81 -1.97
C LEU A 26 -3.01 -1.75 -2.06
N LEU A 27 -2.35 -2.91 -2.06
CA LEU A 27 -0.89 -3.04 -2.13
C LEU A 27 -0.32 -2.65 -3.51
N LYS A 28 -1.16 -2.39 -4.53
CA LYS A 28 -0.76 -2.06 -5.91
C LYS A 28 0.31 -3.03 -6.47
N PRO A 29 -0.06 -4.27 -6.83
CA PRO A 29 0.90 -5.32 -7.22
C PRO A 29 1.86 -4.92 -8.35
N ARG A 30 1.39 -4.09 -9.30
CA ARG A 30 2.21 -3.54 -10.39
C ARG A 30 3.30 -2.59 -9.92
N VAL A 31 3.05 -1.83 -8.85
CA VAL A 31 4.05 -0.94 -8.25
C VAL A 31 5.06 -1.78 -7.47
N MET A 32 4.58 -2.77 -6.72
CA MET A 32 5.47 -3.69 -5.99
C MET A 32 6.45 -4.41 -6.90
N SER A 33 6.05 -4.86 -8.10
CA SER A 33 7.00 -5.53 -9.01
C SER A 33 8.16 -4.63 -9.45
N LEU A 34 7.88 -3.34 -9.66
CA LEU A 34 8.93 -2.38 -10.00
C LEU A 34 9.86 -2.13 -8.80
N VAL A 35 9.28 -2.03 -7.59
CA VAL A 35 10.03 -1.87 -6.34
C VAL A 35 10.94 -3.09 -6.06
N VAL A 36 10.45 -4.31 -6.29
CA VAL A 36 11.25 -5.53 -6.18
C VAL A 36 12.41 -5.52 -7.18
N PHE A 37 12.14 -5.13 -8.42
CA PHE A 37 13.15 -5.06 -9.46
C PHE A 37 14.26 -4.06 -9.11
N THR A 38 13.90 -2.85 -8.67
CA THR A 38 14.88 -1.83 -8.30
C THR A 38 15.67 -2.22 -7.06
N ALA A 39 15.04 -2.84 -6.05
CA ALA A 39 15.73 -3.36 -4.88
C ALA A 39 16.75 -4.44 -5.25
N MET A 40 16.37 -5.38 -6.12
CA MET A 40 17.26 -6.43 -6.62
C MET A 40 18.47 -5.84 -7.37
N VAL A 41 18.24 -4.90 -8.29
CA VAL A 41 19.33 -4.23 -9.03
C VAL A 41 20.24 -3.47 -8.06
N GLY A 42 19.67 -2.78 -7.07
CA GLY A 42 20.43 -2.07 -6.05
C GLY A 42 21.35 -2.98 -5.25
N LEU A 43 20.86 -4.15 -4.84
CA LEU A 43 21.66 -5.16 -4.13
C LEU A 43 22.77 -5.77 -5.00
N LEU A 44 22.53 -5.96 -6.31
CA LEU A 44 23.52 -6.51 -7.23
C LEU A 44 24.67 -5.53 -7.53
N VAL A 45 24.38 -4.23 -7.56
CA VAL A 45 25.37 -3.18 -7.86
C VAL A 45 26.11 -2.71 -6.60
N ALA A 46 25.56 -2.96 -5.41
CA ALA A 46 26.16 -2.55 -4.16
C ALA A 46 27.58 -3.13 -3.99
N PRO A 47 28.57 -2.31 -3.59
CA PRO A 47 29.93 -2.79 -3.37
C PRO A 47 30.05 -3.68 -2.11
N VAL A 48 29.03 -3.65 -1.25
CA VAL A 48 28.93 -4.46 -0.03
C VAL A 48 27.94 -5.59 -0.27
N HIS A 49 28.38 -6.81 0.03
CA HIS A 49 27.56 -8.01 -0.15
C HIS A 49 26.87 -8.36 1.16
N LEU A 50 25.55 -8.53 1.11
CA LEU A 50 24.76 -9.08 2.20
C LEU A 50 24.70 -10.59 2.10
N HIS A 51 24.44 -11.28 3.22
CA HIS A 51 24.16 -12.71 3.16
C HIS A 51 22.90 -12.95 2.28
N PRO A 52 22.81 -14.05 1.51
CA PRO A 52 21.67 -14.28 0.60
C PRO A 52 20.29 -14.19 1.29
N VAL A 53 20.22 -14.62 2.56
CA VAL A 53 19.00 -14.53 3.38
C VAL A 53 18.65 -13.08 3.72
N GLU A 54 19.64 -12.25 4.06
CA GLU A 54 19.44 -10.82 4.33
C GLU A 54 19.05 -10.06 3.07
N SER A 55 19.66 -10.41 1.93
CA SER A 55 19.32 -9.85 0.62
C SER A 55 17.86 -10.14 0.25
N LEU A 56 17.42 -11.39 0.43
CA LEU A 56 16.03 -11.77 0.20
C LEU A 56 15.08 -11.05 1.16
N ALA A 57 15.43 -10.98 2.44
CA ALA A 57 14.65 -10.27 3.44
C ALA A 57 14.51 -8.77 3.11
N ALA A 58 15.61 -8.13 2.70
CA ALA A 58 15.62 -6.73 2.30
C ALA A 58 14.65 -6.48 1.13
N ILE A 59 14.68 -7.32 0.08
CA ILE A 59 13.75 -7.21 -1.05
C ILE A 59 12.29 -7.33 -0.59
N ILE A 60 12.00 -8.30 0.28
CA ILE A 60 10.64 -8.51 0.80
C ILE A 60 10.16 -7.29 1.58
N PHE A 61 10.99 -6.74 2.48
CA PHE A 61 10.59 -5.59 3.30
C PHE A 61 10.49 -4.30 2.48
N ILE A 62 11.38 -4.09 1.50
CA ILE A 62 11.26 -2.96 0.57
C ILE A 62 9.97 -3.07 -0.25
N ALA A 63 9.64 -4.27 -0.77
CA ALA A 63 8.40 -4.50 -1.49
C ALA A 63 7.17 -4.26 -0.60
N LEU A 64 7.22 -4.72 0.65
CA LEU A 64 6.16 -4.53 1.64
C LEU A 64 5.93 -3.05 1.94
N GLY A 65 7.01 -2.27 2.11
CA GLY A 65 6.93 -0.82 2.31
C GLY A 65 6.36 -0.09 1.09
N GLY A 66 6.76 -0.47 -0.12
CA GLY A 66 6.16 0.06 -1.35
C GLY A 66 4.66 -0.23 -1.48
N GLY A 67 4.23 -1.43 -1.07
CA GLY A 67 2.81 -1.79 -0.99
C GLY A 67 2.05 -1.00 0.09
N ALA A 68 2.67 -0.80 1.25
CA ALA A 68 2.12 -0.01 2.35
C ALA A 68 1.88 1.45 1.95
N SER A 69 2.85 2.08 1.27
CA SER A 69 2.68 3.40 0.64
C SER A 69 1.53 3.40 -0.37
N GLY A 70 1.38 2.32 -1.14
CA GLY A 70 0.26 2.14 -2.07
C GLY A 70 -1.11 2.21 -1.38
N ALA A 71 -1.25 1.51 -0.25
CA ALA A 71 -2.46 1.47 0.56
C ALA A 71 -2.75 2.83 1.23
N LEU A 72 -1.73 3.45 1.84
CA LEU A 72 -1.85 4.77 2.47
C LEU A 72 -2.23 5.86 1.45
N ASN A 73 -1.64 5.83 0.26
CA ASN A 73 -2.02 6.75 -0.82
C ASN A 73 -3.48 6.58 -1.25
N MET A 74 -3.99 5.34 -1.33
CA MET A 74 -5.42 5.13 -1.64
C MET A 74 -6.32 5.61 -0.51
N TRP A 75 -5.88 5.45 0.75
CA TRP A 75 -6.60 5.98 1.90
C TRP A 75 -6.67 7.50 1.88
N TRP A 76 -5.56 8.16 1.55
CA TRP A 76 -5.48 9.62 1.46
C TRP A 76 -6.34 10.20 0.34
N ASP A 77 -6.34 9.55 -0.84
CA ASP A 77 -7.08 10.01 -2.02
C ASP A 77 -8.57 9.56 -2.04
N ALA A 78 -9.06 8.93 -0.97
CA ALA A 78 -10.33 8.21 -0.98
C ALA A 78 -11.56 9.09 -1.33
N ASP A 79 -11.56 10.34 -0.88
CA ASP A 79 -12.60 11.33 -1.13
C ASP A 79 -12.56 11.85 -2.57
N ILE A 80 -11.37 12.13 -3.09
CA ILE A 80 -11.13 12.59 -4.46
C ILE A 80 -11.48 11.46 -5.45
N ASP A 81 -11.05 10.24 -5.18
CA ASP A 81 -11.29 9.10 -6.06
C ASP A 81 -12.78 8.78 -6.22
N ARG A 82 -13.63 9.11 -5.23
CA ARG A 82 -15.10 8.93 -5.31
C ARG A 82 -15.76 9.75 -6.42
N VAL A 83 -15.23 10.94 -6.71
CA VAL A 83 -15.80 11.84 -7.75
C VAL A 83 -15.12 11.67 -9.11
N MET A 84 -14.09 10.81 -9.21
CA MET A 84 -13.32 10.59 -10.44
C MET A 84 -13.82 9.39 -11.25
N ARG A 85 -14.23 9.64 -12.50
CA ARG A 85 -14.75 8.61 -13.44
C ARG A 85 -13.82 7.41 -13.65
N ARG A 86 -12.51 7.58 -13.48
CA ARG A 86 -11.48 6.54 -13.65
C ARG A 86 -11.27 5.70 -12.39
N THR A 87 -11.43 6.28 -11.20
CA THR A 87 -10.96 5.69 -9.92
C THR A 87 -12.08 5.45 -8.92
N ALA A 88 -13.30 5.91 -9.20
CA ALA A 88 -14.50 5.65 -8.39
C ALA A 88 -14.82 4.16 -8.19
N LYS A 89 -14.30 3.28 -9.05
CA LYS A 89 -14.47 1.81 -8.93
C LYS A 89 -13.39 1.11 -8.10
N ARG A 90 -12.43 1.85 -7.53
CA ARG A 90 -11.42 1.26 -6.64
C ARG A 90 -12.06 0.77 -5.34
N PRO A 91 -11.44 -0.18 -4.62
CA PRO A 91 -12.06 -0.82 -3.45
C PRO A 91 -12.48 0.14 -2.33
N LEU A 92 -11.72 1.22 -2.12
CA LEU A 92 -11.96 2.17 -1.04
C LEU A 92 -13.04 3.24 -1.39
N PRO A 93 -13.01 3.88 -2.57
CA PRO A 93 -14.11 4.71 -3.05
C PRO A 93 -15.44 3.97 -3.23
N ALA A 94 -15.37 2.71 -3.68
CA ALA A 94 -16.55 1.86 -3.89
C ALA A 94 -17.16 1.33 -2.57
N GLY A 95 -16.51 1.57 -1.42
CA GLY A 95 -17.00 1.15 -0.11
C GLY A 95 -16.84 -0.33 0.19
N THR A 96 -16.09 -1.08 -0.63
CA THR A 96 -15.80 -2.51 -0.40
C THR A 96 -14.86 -2.71 0.78
N ILE A 97 -13.89 -1.81 0.95
CA ILE A 97 -13.00 -1.78 2.14
C ILE A 97 -13.30 -0.53 2.96
N GLN A 98 -13.32 -0.66 4.29
CA GLN A 98 -13.50 0.51 5.16
C GLN A 98 -12.22 1.36 5.18
N PRO A 99 -12.32 2.71 5.17
CA PRO A 99 -11.14 3.58 5.26
C PRO A 99 -10.26 3.28 6.46
N GLY A 100 -10.85 2.93 7.62
CA GLY A 100 -10.09 2.54 8.81
C GLY A 100 -9.25 1.28 8.63
N GLU A 101 -9.74 0.29 7.87
CA GLU A 101 -9.01 -0.95 7.58
C GLU A 101 -7.83 -0.68 6.64
N ALA A 102 -8.02 0.15 5.61
CA ALA A 102 -6.95 0.54 4.70
C ALA A 102 -5.84 1.32 5.42
N LEU A 103 -6.21 2.26 6.32
CA LEU A 103 -5.26 2.98 7.15
C LEU A 103 -4.51 2.05 8.11
N GLY A 104 -5.24 1.20 8.82
CA GLY A 104 -4.66 0.27 9.79
C GLY A 104 -3.69 -0.71 9.13
N LEU A 105 -4.07 -1.28 7.98
CA LEU A 105 -3.20 -2.16 7.19
C LEU A 105 -1.97 -1.41 6.68
N GLY A 106 -2.16 -0.22 6.10
CA GLY A 106 -1.07 0.62 5.61
C GLY A 106 -0.05 0.93 6.71
N LEU A 107 -0.49 1.44 7.86
CA LEU A 107 0.38 1.77 8.99
C LEU A 107 1.08 0.54 9.58
N ALA A 108 0.37 -0.59 9.73
CA ALA A 108 0.95 -1.82 10.25
C ALA A 108 2.06 -2.35 9.33
N LEU A 109 1.80 -2.40 8.01
CA LEU A 109 2.79 -2.87 7.03
C LEU A 109 3.98 -1.91 6.93
N SER A 110 3.75 -0.60 7.04
CA SER A 110 4.80 0.41 7.10
C SER A 110 5.72 0.20 8.30
N GLY A 111 5.14 0.05 9.50
CA GLY A 111 5.92 -0.21 10.71
C GLY A 111 6.73 -1.50 10.63
N ILE A 112 6.09 -2.60 10.21
CA ILE A 112 6.76 -3.91 10.06
C ILE A 112 7.89 -3.83 9.04
N SER A 113 7.64 -3.26 7.86
CA SER A 113 8.65 -3.19 6.80
C SER A 113 9.86 -2.35 7.19
N VAL A 114 9.66 -1.18 7.80
CA VAL A 114 10.74 -0.29 8.22
C VAL A 114 11.57 -0.92 9.33
N VAL A 115 10.94 -1.45 10.38
CA VAL A 115 11.64 -2.05 11.52
C VAL A 115 12.42 -3.28 11.06
N MET A 116 11.79 -4.16 10.27
CA MET A 116 12.45 -5.38 9.83
C MET A 116 13.56 -5.11 8.82
N LEU A 117 13.42 -4.12 7.93
CA LEU A 117 14.52 -3.73 7.04
C LEU A 117 15.69 -3.16 7.83
N ALA A 118 15.43 -2.34 8.85
CA ALA A 118 16.47 -1.77 9.70
C ALA A 118 17.26 -2.85 10.45
N LEU A 119 16.55 -3.89 10.92
CA LEU A 119 17.16 -5.05 11.59
C LEU A 119 17.91 -5.97 10.63
N ALA A 120 17.38 -6.20 9.42
CA ALA A 120 17.97 -7.10 8.44
C ALA A 120 19.17 -6.49 7.70
N THR A 121 19.25 -5.15 7.61
CA THR A 121 20.29 -4.45 6.84
C THR A 121 20.99 -3.40 7.69
N ASN A 122 20.38 -2.23 7.87
CA ASN A 122 20.87 -1.14 8.70
C ASN A 122 19.79 -0.06 8.91
N VAL A 123 19.98 0.77 9.94
CA VAL A 123 19.04 1.84 10.32
C VAL A 123 18.86 2.88 9.21
N LEU A 124 19.91 3.19 8.44
CA LEU A 124 19.81 4.16 7.33
C LEU A 124 18.84 3.67 6.25
N ALA A 125 18.94 2.40 5.84
CA ALA A 125 18.03 1.80 4.87
C ALA A 125 16.57 1.81 5.37
N GLY A 126 16.35 1.48 6.64
CA GLY A 126 15.02 1.58 7.26
C GLY A 126 14.49 3.01 7.27
N GLY A 127 15.33 4.00 7.60
CA GLY A 127 14.97 5.41 7.59
C GLY A 127 14.62 5.92 6.19
N LEU A 128 15.37 5.52 5.16
CA LEU A 128 15.06 5.83 3.77
C LEU A 128 13.73 5.19 3.34
N LEU A 129 13.49 3.92 3.71
CA LEU A 129 12.21 3.27 3.42
C LEU A 129 11.05 4.02 4.07
N ALA A 130 11.18 4.41 5.34
CA ALA A 130 10.16 5.20 6.05
C ALA A 130 9.87 6.52 5.33
N PHE A 131 10.91 7.23 4.89
CA PHE A 131 10.76 8.47 4.12
C PHE A 131 10.04 8.27 2.78
N THR A 132 10.19 7.11 2.11
CA THR A 132 9.48 6.86 0.86
C THR A 132 8.03 6.43 1.04
N ILE A 133 7.66 6.00 2.24
CA ILE A 133 6.31 5.52 2.55
C ILE A 133 5.34 6.69 2.80
N PHE A 134 5.79 7.66 3.59
CA PHE A 134 5.02 8.80 4.10
C PHE A 134 5.36 10.09 3.35
#